data_AF-A0A937QLI6-F1
#
_entry.id   AF-A0A937QLI6-F1
#
_cell.length_a   1.000
_cell.length_b   1.000
_cell.length_c   1.000
_cell.angle_alpha   90.00
_cell.angle_beta   90.00
_cell.angle_gamma   90.00
#
_symmetry.space_group_name_H-M   'P 1'
#
loop_
_entity.id
_entity.type
_entity.pdbx_description
1 polymer ?
#
loop_
_entity_poly.entity_id
_entity_poly.type
_entity_poly.pdbx_seq_one_letter_code
_entity_poly.pdbx_strand_id
1 'polypeptide(L)'
;MPKAGKSSVIETIRHFFSHGPKIKVETTPDEHSELQNGYKVHSPAEGVSLRTPGYLKRNLLDYNAWAGSYAIQQLIEGRHDSYHDIVILDRGPWDAGCWLEYVRHHPPEDVEAEQVKTIADFFQHPLWITQTDLHVILVVSPEEAAERAGRNRLIRHLGPAAMPEMMSEIFEIYKKRYRFLVKVKASQCIHVGDRSAMLIDTSQKKPMAVAVDVIETVFDVLQRKIQARRSRGKLTVDMVLRHFESYRKGMRHQEFNKLRTYISREFVPQVNDLPIPRRVEVAARLSSRTLYLTQGTSLFNRFEAEPVISELKRILED
;
A
#
# COMPACT_ATOMS: atom_id res chain seq x y z
N MET A 1 -0.13 -8.43 -17.61
CA MET A 1 0.18 -8.95 -18.96
C MET A 1 -0.54 -8.20 -20.09
N PRO A 2 -0.02 -8.25 -21.34
CA PRO A 2 -0.76 -7.84 -22.54
C PRO A 2 -2.10 -8.57 -22.66
N LYS A 3 -3.14 -7.89 -23.19
CA LYS A 3 -4.48 -8.47 -23.46
C LYS A 3 -5.23 -9.06 -22.24
N ALA A 4 -4.76 -8.81 -21.02
CA ALA A 4 -5.46 -9.17 -19.79
C ALA A 4 -6.65 -8.24 -19.41
N GLY A 5 -7.09 -7.34 -20.31
CA GLY A 5 -8.26 -6.48 -20.05
C GLY A 5 -8.03 -5.24 -19.16
N LYS A 6 -6.78 -4.83 -18.91
CA LYS A 6 -6.42 -3.70 -18.03
C LYS A 6 -7.22 -2.42 -18.31
N SER A 7 -7.22 -1.94 -19.56
CA SER A 7 -7.83 -0.66 -19.92
C SER A 7 -9.33 -0.62 -19.63
N SER A 8 -10.05 -1.71 -19.90
CA SER A 8 -11.50 -1.81 -19.60
C SER A 8 -11.78 -1.80 -18.09
N VAL A 9 -10.92 -2.48 -17.31
CA VAL A 9 -11.02 -2.51 -15.85
C VAL A 9 -10.72 -1.13 -15.26
N ILE A 10 -9.64 -0.49 -15.69
CA ILE A 10 -9.26 0.87 -15.26
C ILE A 10 -10.38 1.86 -15.55
N GLU A 11 -10.97 1.82 -16.74
CA GLU A 11 -12.06 2.72 -17.11
C GLU A 11 -13.29 2.52 -16.23
N THR A 12 -13.62 1.26 -15.94
CA THR A 12 -14.76 0.91 -15.08
C THR A 12 -14.54 1.40 -13.64
N ILE A 13 -13.34 1.20 -13.10
CA ILE A 13 -12.95 1.68 -11.75
C ILE A 13 -13.00 3.22 -11.72
N ARG A 14 -12.41 3.87 -12.72
CA ARG A 14 -12.41 5.34 -12.83
C ARG A 14 -13.83 5.89 -12.86
N HIS A 15 -14.71 5.31 -13.69
CA HIS A 15 -16.10 5.74 -13.75
C HIS A 15 -16.81 5.51 -12.42
N PHE A 16 -16.64 4.34 -11.79
CA PHE A 16 -17.27 3.99 -10.51
C PHE A 16 -16.93 5.01 -9.41
N PHE A 17 -15.64 5.32 -9.23
CA PHE A 17 -15.22 6.25 -8.19
C PHE A 17 -15.52 7.71 -8.53
N SER A 18 -15.46 8.13 -9.80
CA SER A 18 -15.65 9.54 -10.17
C SER A 18 -17.13 9.97 -10.22
N HIS A 19 -18.04 9.07 -10.57
CA HIS A 19 -19.45 9.41 -10.83
C HIS A 19 -20.45 8.69 -9.92
N GLY A 20 -19.95 7.97 -8.90
CA GLY A 20 -20.75 7.15 -8.01
C GLY A 20 -21.18 5.79 -8.59
N PRO A 21 -21.74 4.90 -7.75
CA PRO A 21 -21.99 3.51 -8.10
C PRO A 21 -23.14 3.38 -9.11
N LYS A 22 -22.80 3.08 -10.36
CA LYS A 22 -23.74 2.43 -11.31
C LYS A 22 -23.71 0.90 -11.21
N ILE A 23 -22.75 0.38 -10.44
CA ILE A 23 -22.52 -1.04 -10.19
C ILE A 23 -22.90 -1.29 -8.74
N LYS A 24 -23.67 -2.36 -8.49
CA LYS A 24 -23.96 -2.80 -7.13
C LYS A 24 -22.69 -3.40 -6.53
N VAL A 25 -22.18 -2.76 -5.50
CA VAL A 25 -21.05 -3.23 -4.68
C VAL A 25 -21.57 -3.28 -3.24
N GLU A 26 -21.13 -4.28 -2.48
CA GLU A 26 -21.44 -4.32 -1.05
C GLU A 26 -20.66 -3.20 -0.35
N THR A 27 -21.38 -2.14 0.05
CA THR A 27 -20.82 -1.00 0.79
C THR A 27 -21.66 -0.73 2.03
N THR A 28 -21.03 -0.17 3.06
CA THR A 28 -21.73 0.36 4.23
C THR A 28 -22.51 1.65 3.89
N PRO A 29 -23.52 2.04 4.69
CA PRO A 29 -24.28 3.26 4.44
C PRO A 29 -23.44 4.54 4.38
N ASP A 30 -22.41 4.65 5.22
CA ASP A 30 -21.51 5.81 5.26
C ASP A 30 -20.68 5.92 3.97
N GLU A 31 -20.15 4.79 3.48
CA GLU A 31 -19.42 4.72 2.19
C GLU A 31 -20.30 5.11 1.01
N HIS A 32 -21.58 4.75 1.06
CA HIS A 32 -22.54 5.09 0.01
C HIS A 32 -22.83 6.60 -0.07
N SER A 33 -22.80 7.30 1.07
CA SER A 33 -22.95 8.76 1.13
C SER A 33 -21.75 9.49 0.50
N GLU A 34 -20.52 9.07 0.80
CA GLU A 34 -19.31 9.68 0.24
C GLU A 34 -19.22 9.46 -1.28
N LEU A 35 -19.62 8.27 -1.76
CA LEU A 35 -19.68 7.95 -3.19
C LEU A 35 -20.61 8.85 -4.01
N GLN A 36 -21.64 9.45 -3.40
CA GLN A 36 -22.55 10.37 -4.11
C GLN A 36 -21.88 11.70 -4.48
N ASN A 37 -20.85 12.09 -3.75
CA ASN A 37 -20.08 13.31 -4.04
C ASN A 37 -18.97 13.08 -5.08
N GLY A 38 -18.65 11.82 -5.39
CA GLY A 38 -17.61 11.42 -6.33
C GLY A 38 -16.19 11.66 -5.80
N TYR A 39 -15.29 10.73 -6.07
CA TYR A 39 -13.87 10.88 -5.80
C TYR A 39 -13.18 11.56 -6.99
N LYS A 40 -12.16 12.38 -6.71
CA LYS A 40 -11.27 12.91 -7.73
C LYS A 40 -10.28 11.83 -8.13
N VAL A 41 -10.52 11.19 -9.27
CA VAL A 41 -9.67 10.10 -9.78
C VAL A 41 -8.73 10.61 -10.86
N HIS A 42 -7.43 10.36 -10.68
CA HIS A 42 -6.41 10.56 -11.70
C HIS A 42 -5.96 9.21 -12.28
N SER A 43 -5.82 9.16 -13.60
CA SER A 43 -5.21 8.03 -14.30
C SER A 43 -4.28 8.61 -15.37
N PRO A 44 -2.97 8.72 -15.10
CA PRO A 44 -2.04 9.29 -16.05
C PRO A 44 -2.01 8.45 -17.33
N ALA A 45 -1.74 9.10 -18.46
CA ALA A 45 -1.68 8.43 -19.75
C ALA A 45 -0.63 7.29 -19.74
N GLU A 46 -0.93 6.18 -20.43
CA GLU A 46 -0.02 5.04 -20.55
C GLU A 46 1.31 5.51 -21.18
N GLY A 47 2.39 5.49 -20.38
CA GLY A 47 3.71 5.93 -20.86
C GLY A 47 4.33 5.00 -21.90
N VAL A 48 4.02 3.70 -21.77
CA VAL A 48 4.63 2.61 -22.54
C VAL A 48 4.37 2.75 -24.04
N SER A 49 3.15 3.02 -24.45
CA SER A 49 2.75 3.05 -25.86
C SER A 49 2.83 4.46 -26.47
N LEU A 50 2.43 5.49 -25.72
CA LEU A 50 2.26 6.86 -26.21
C LEU A 50 3.51 7.74 -26.06
N ARG A 51 4.32 7.51 -25.01
CA ARG A 51 5.45 8.40 -24.67
C ARG A 51 6.82 7.80 -24.95
N THR A 52 6.92 6.50 -25.21
CA THR A 52 8.19 5.86 -25.53
C THR A 52 8.63 6.24 -26.95
N PRO A 53 9.81 6.87 -27.13
CA PRO A 53 10.34 7.19 -28.44
C PRO A 53 10.39 5.98 -29.36
N GLY A 54 10.01 6.16 -30.63
CA GLY A 54 9.88 5.07 -31.58
C GLY A 54 11.17 4.26 -31.80
N TYR A 55 12.33 4.92 -31.71
CA TYR A 55 13.63 4.26 -31.85
C TYR A 55 13.96 3.32 -30.69
N LEU A 56 13.44 3.56 -29.48
CA LEU A 56 13.64 2.66 -28.32
C LEU A 56 12.87 1.36 -28.46
N LYS A 57 11.78 1.32 -29.26
CA LYS A 57 10.94 0.12 -29.41
C LYS A 57 11.67 -1.08 -30.03
N ARG A 58 12.86 -0.87 -30.60
CA ARG A 58 13.72 -1.92 -31.18
C ARG A 58 14.61 -2.60 -30.14
N ASN A 59 14.89 -1.94 -29.02
CA ASN A 59 15.68 -2.50 -27.93
C ASN A 59 14.78 -2.71 -26.72
N LEU A 60 14.44 -3.97 -26.40
CA LEU A 60 13.55 -4.29 -25.29
C LEU A 60 14.13 -3.87 -23.94
N LEU A 61 15.46 -3.84 -23.77
CA LEU A 61 16.09 -3.35 -22.55
C LEU A 61 15.78 -1.87 -22.33
N ASP A 62 16.14 -1.03 -23.30
CA ASP A 62 15.96 0.42 -23.21
C ASP A 62 14.48 0.79 -23.16
N TYR A 63 13.65 0.11 -23.94
CA TYR A 63 12.20 0.28 -23.94
C TYR A 63 11.60 0.07 -22.54
N ASN A 64 11.94 -1.05 -21.89
CA ASN A 64 11.38 -1.38 -20.59
C ASN A 64 12.00 -0.53 -19.47
N ALA A 65 13.28 -0.15 -19.57
CA ALA A 65 13.91 0.79 -18.65
C ALA A 65 13.24 2.18 -18.74
N TRP A 66 13.02 2.70 -19.95
CA TRP A 66 12.32 3.97 -20.17
C TRP A 66 10.90 3.95 -19.60
N ALA A 67 10.12 2.91 -19.96
CA ALA A 67 8.78 2.69 -19.45
C ALA A 67 8.73 2.61 -17.92
N GLY A 68 9.69 1.89 -17.32
CA GLY A 68 9.82 1.77 -15.88
C GLY A 68 10.14 3.10 -15.21
N SER A 69 11.05 3.90 -15.78
CA SER A 69 11.41 5.22 -15.25
C SER A 69 10.22 6.19 -15.28
N TYR A 70 9.41 6.17 -16.36
CA TYR A 70 8.16 6.92 -16.39
C TYR A 70 7.20 6.45 -15.29
N ALA A 71 7.07 5.13 -15.07
CA ALA A 71 6.21 4.61 -14.02
C ALA A 71 6.67 5.02 -12.60
N ILE A 72 7.99 5.12 -12.37
CA ILE A 72 8.54 5.66 -11.12
C ILE A 72 8.19 7.15 -10.97
N GLN A 73 8.35 7.95 -12.03
CA GLN A 73 7.98 9.36 -12.01
C GLN A 73 6.50 9.52 -11.61
N GLN A 74 5.60 8.80 -12.28
CA GLN A 74 4.16 8.86 -11.99
C GLN A 74 3.81 8.37 -10.59
N LEU A 75 4.54 7.36 -10.08
CA LEU A 75 4.38 6.90 -8.70
C LEU A 75 4.79 7.96 -7.68
N ILE A 76 5.90 8.67 -7.92
CA ILE A 76 6.36 9.76 -7.05
C ILE A 76 5.37 10.94 -7.11
N GLU A 77 4.97 11.36 -8.31
CA GLU A 77 3.96 12.42 -8.49
C GLU A 77 2.66 12.06 -7.77
N GLY A 78 2.12 10.87 -8.00
CA GLY A 78 0.88 10.41 -7.36
C GLY A 78 0.96 10.30 -5.84
N ARG A 79 2.15 9.99 -5.27
CA ARG A 79 2.35 9.98 -3.81
C ARG A 79 2.25 11.39 -3.20
N HIS A 80 2.67 12.40 -3.94
CA HIS A 80 2.72 13.79 -3.49
C HIS A 80 1.50 14.61 -3.97
N ASP A 81 0.58 13.98 -4.69
CA ASP A 81 -0.66 14.57 -5.15
C ASP A 81 -1.63 14.76 -3.97
N SER A 82 -1.88 16.02 -3.62
CA SER A 82 -2.87 16.40 -2.60
C SER A 82 -4.22 16.82 -3.20
N TYR A 83 -4.35 16.79 -4.53
CA TYR A 83 -5.56 17.23 -5.22
C TYR A 83 -6.48 16.06 -5.55
N HIS A 84 -5.94 14.91 -5.92
CA HIS A 84 -6.72 13.70 -6.23
C HIS A 84 -6.82 12.75 -5.04
N ASP A 85 -7.96 12.07 -4.93
CA ASP A 85 -8.22 11.09 -3.88
C ASP A 85 -7.68 9.69 -4.25
N ILE A 86 -7.76 9.35 -5.54
CA ILE A 86 -7.32 8.06 -6.08
C ILE A 86 -6.47 8.29 -7.32
N VAL A 87 -5.26 7.71 -7.33
CA VAL A 87 -4.38 7.68 -8.49
C VAL A 87 -4.25 6.24 -8.99
N ILE A 88 -4.60 5.99 -10.25
CA ILE A 88 -4.56 4.68 -10.89
C ILE A 88 -3.45 4.66 -11.94
N LEU A 89 -2.39 3.91 -11.69
CA LEU A 89 -1.30 3.76 -12.66
C LEU A 89 -1.60 2.60 -13.63
N ASP A 90 -1.75 2.89 -14.93
CA ASP A 90 -1.76 1.85 -15.96
C ASP A 90 -0.33 1.34 -16.18
N ARG A 91 0.04 0.35 -15.36
CA ARG A 91 1.38 -0.23 -15.14
C ARG A 91 2.20 0.58 -14.13
N GLY A 92 2.96 -0.14 -13.33
CA GLY A 92 3.87 0.42 -12.33
C GLY A 92 5.31 -0.06 -12.53
N PRO A 93 6.26 0.44 -11.73
CA PRO A 93 7.67 0.03 -11.78
C PRO A 93 7.83 -1.50 -11.73
N TRP A 94 7.03 -2.17 -10.91
CA TRP A 94 7.03 -3.62 -10.79
C TRP A 94 6.76 -4.36 -12.12
N ASP A 95 5.87 -3.81 -12.98
CA ASP A 95 5.59 -4.36 -14.33
C ASP A 95 6.84 -4.33 -15.20
N ALA A 96 7.57 -3.19 -15.20
CA ALA A 96 8.82 -3.05 -15.93
C ALA A 96 9.87 -4.05 -15.47
N GLY A 97 9.99 -4.28 -14.16
CA GLY A 97 10.88 -5.31 -13.61
C GLY A 97 10.53 -6.73 -14.08
N CYS A 98 9.25 -7.06 -14.25
CA CYS A 98 8.82 -8.33 -14.82
C CYS A 98 9.21 -8.47 -16.29
N TRP A 99 9.11 -7.40 -17.08
CA TRP A 99 9.55 -7.39 -18.47
C TRP A 99 11.07 -7.48 -18.60
N LEU A 100 11.81 -6.80 -17.72
CA LEU A 100 13.27 -6.88 -17.69
C LEU A 100 13.76 -8.26 -17.26
N GLU A 101 13.02 -8.96 -16.41
CA GLU A 101 13.30 -10.36 -16.11
C GLU A 101 13.16 -11.26 -17.36
N TYR A 102 12.22 -10.97 -18.26
CA TYR A 102 12.14 -11.65 -19.55
C TYR A 102 13.35 -11.30 -20.43
N VAL A 103 13.71 -10.01 -20.52
CA VAL A 103 14.92 -9.56 -21.25
C VAL A 103 16.19 -10.23 -20.68
N ARG A 104 16.24 -10.50 -19.37
CA ARG A 104 17.37 -11.21 -18.75
C ARG A 104 17.55 -12.62 -19.28
N HIS A 105 16.47 -13.31 -19.65
CA HIS A 105 16.55 -14.64 -20.26
C HIS A 105 16.92 -14.59 -21.75
N HIS A 106 16.71 -13.43 -22.39
CA HIS A 106 16.99 -13.18 -23.81
C HIS A 106 17.77 -11.86 -23.98
N PRO A 107 18.97 -11.75 -23.40
CA PRO A 107 19.69 -10.48 -23.38
C PRO A 107 20.14 -10.07 -24.80
N PRO A 108 20.23 -8.76 -25.10
CA PRO A 108 20.91 -8.27 -26.30
C PRO A 108 22.35 -8.79 -26.38
N GLU A 109 22.90 -8.92 -27.60
CA GLU A 109 24.23 -9.51 -27.84
C GLU A 109 25.36 -8.84 -27.03
N ASP A 110 25.26 -7.54 -26.78
CA ASP A 110 26.28 -6.74 -26.07
C ASP A 110 25.93 -6.44 -24.60
N VAL A 111 24.97 -7.16 -24.01
CA VAL A 111 24.53 -6.92 -22.63
C VAL A 111 24.56 -8.20 -21.81
N GLU A 112 25.24 -8.15 -20.67
CA GLU A 112 25.29 -9.27 -19.74
C GLU A 112 23.97 -9.44 -18.98
N ALA A 113 23.52 -10.68 -18.79
CA ALA A 113 22.30 -10.98 -18.06
C ALA A 113 22.29 -10.39 -16.63
N GLU A 114 23.45 -10.30 -15.97
CA GLU A 114 23.56 -9.70 -14.63
C GLU A 114 23.33 -8.18 -14.64
N GLN A 115 23.68 -7.49 -15.73
CA GLN A 115 23.36 -6.07 -15.89
C GLN A 115 21.84 -5.88 -16.00
N VAL A 116 21.17 -6.70 -16.82
CA VAL A 116 19.70 -6.67 -16.93
C VAL A 116 19.05 -6.99 -15.60
N LYS A 117 19.58 -7.97 -14.85
CA LYS A 117 19.11 -8.32 -13.51
C LYS A 117 19.18 -7.13 -12.55
N THR A 118 20.29 -6.41 -12.54
CA THR A 118 20.47 -5.22 -11.69
C THR A 118 19.37 -4.18 -11.97
N ILE A 119 19.06 -3.95 -13.25
CA ILE A 119 18.01 -3.00 -13.65
C ILE A 119 16.62 -3.54 -13.26
N ALA A 120 16.35 -4.83 -13.48
CA ALA A 120 15.09 -5.46 -13.09
C ALA A 120 14.84 -5.36 -11.57
N ASP A 121 15.87 -5.65 -10.78
CA ASP A 121 15.82 -5.59 -9.31
C ASP A 121 15.62 -4.15 -8.81
N PHE A 122 16.18 -3.15 -9.49
CA PHE A 122 15.92 -1.73 -9.17
C PHE A 122 14.43 -1.40 -9.27
N PHE A 123 13.74 -1.82 -10.35
CA PHE A 123 12.31 -1.56 -10.52
C PHE A 123 11.41 -2.37 -9.59
N GLN A 124 11.91 -3.50 -9.07
CA GLN A 124 11.22 -4.33 -8.08
C GLN A 124 11.67 -4.04 -6.64
N HIS A 125 12.44 -2.98 -6.43
CA HIS A 125 12.94 -2.64 -5.11
C HIS A 125 11.77 -2.39 -4.13
N PRO A 126 11.86 -2.88 -2.86
CA PRO A 126 10.79 -2.71 -1.87
C PRO A 126 10.36 -1.26 -1.65
N LEU A 127 11.29 -0.31 -1.82
CA LEU A 127 10.99 1.12 -1.77
C LEU A 127 9.83 1.50 -2.70
N TRP A 128 9.83 1.03 -3.96
CA TRP A 128 8.80 1.35 -4.94
C TRP A 128 7.51 0.58 -4.67
N ILE A 129 7.64 -0.70 -4.34
CA ILE A 129 6.50 -1.57 -4.02
C ILE A 129 5.67 -0.97 -2.88
N THR A 130 6.29 -0.41 -1.86
CA THR A 130 5.58 0.12 -0.69
C THR A 130 4.94 1.49 -0.89
N GLN A 131 5.21 2.18 -2.00
CA GLN A 131 4.58 3.48 -2.28
C GLN A 131 3.16 3.37 -2.79
N THR A 132 2.75 2.21 -3.31
CA THR A 132 1.36 1.98 -3.73
C THR A 132 0.55 1.36 -2.60
N ASP A 133 -0.75 1.62 -2.57
CA ASP A 133 -1.63 0.99 -1.59
C ASP A 133 -2.11 -0.40 -2.03
N LEU A 134 -2.32 -0.57 -3.33
CA LEU A 134 -2.80 -1.81 -3.93
C LEU A 134 -2.08 -2.07 -5.25
N HIS A 135 -1.59 -3.30 -5.45
CA HIS A 135 -1.18 -3.80 -6.75
C HIS A 135 -2.23 -4.76 -7.31
N VAL A 136 -2.69 -4.51 -8.53
CA VAL A 136 -3.61 -5.41 -9.24
C VAL A 136 -2.88 -6.02 -10.44
N ILE A 137 -2.58 -7.31 -10.34
CA ILE A 137 -1.87 -8.05 -11.37
C ILE A 137 -2.88 -8.86 -12.18
N LEU A 138 -3.19 -8.37 -13.40
CA LEU A 138 -4.04 -9.08 -14.34
C LEU A 138 -3.20 -9.99 -15.24
N VAL A 139 -3.47 -11.29 -15.16
CA VAL A 139 -2.88 -12.32 -16.03
C VAL A 139 -3.95 -12.93 -16.93
N VAL A 140 -3.50 -13.56 -17.99
CA VAL A 140 -4.34 -14.24 -18.99
C VAL A 140 -3.51 -15.37 -19.56
N SER A 141 -4.13 -16.51 -19.89
CA SER A 141 -3.43 -17.61 -20.53
C SER A 141 -2.84 -17.15 -21.88
N PRO A 142 -1.70 -17.70 -22.30
CA PRO A 142 -1.09 -17.37 -23.59
C PRO A 142 -2.05 -17.54 -24.78
N GLU A 143 -2.86 -18.59 -24.76
CA GLU A 143 -3.83 -18.93 -25.81
C GLU A 143 -4.93 -17.87 -25.90
N GLU A 144 -5.57 -17.54 -24.76
CA GLU A 144 -6.61 -16.52 -24.70
C GLU A 144 -6.04 -15.13 -25.03
N ALA A 145 -4.79 -14.83 -24.66
CA ALA A 145 -4.13 -13.58 -25.04
C ALA A 145 -3.96 -13.46 -26.55
N ALA A 146 -3.52 -14.55 -27.20
CA ALA A 146 -3.37 -14.63 -28.65
C ALA A 146 -4.74 -14.51 -29.35
N GLU A 147 -5.77 -15.19 -28.83
CA GLU A 147 -7.13 -15.09 -29.37
C GLU A 147 -7.68 -13.65 -29.27
N ARG A 148 -7.56 -13.01 -28.09
CA ARG A 148 -7.95 -11.59 -27.90
C ARG A 148 -7.15 -10.64 -28.78
N ALA A 149 -5.89 -10.95 -29.07
CA ALA A 149 -5.09 -10.18 -30.01
C ALA A 149 -5.60 -10.34 -31.45
N GLY A 150 -6.08 -11.53 -31.82
CA GLY A 150 -6.67 -11.83 -33.13
C GLY A 150 -8.03 -11.17 -33.36
N ARG A 151 -8.96 -11.23 -32.39
CA ARG A 151 -10.34 -10.73 -32.55
C ARG A 151 -10.44 -9.24 -32.95
N ASN A 152 -9.48 -8.42 -32.52
CA ASN A 152 -9.53 -6.96 -32.69
C ASN A 152 -8.59 -6.42 -33.79
N ARG A 153 -8.03 -7.28 -34.65
CA ARG A 153 -7.06 -6.86 -35.67
C ARG A 153 -7.70 -6.67 -37.03
N LEU A 154 -7.63 -5.43 -37.52
CA LEU A 154 -7.84 -5.09 -38.93
C LEU A 154 -6.59 -5.40 -39.79
N ILE A 155 -5.39 -5.46 -39.19
CA ILE A 155 -4.10 -5.67 -39.87
C ILE A 155 -3.34 -6.84 -39.22
N ARG A 156 -2.69 -7.68 -40.05
CA ARG A 156 -2.02 -8.94 -39.65
C ARG A 156 -0.68 -8.79 -38.92
N HIS A 157 -0.22 -7.59 -38.56
CA HIS A 157 1.07 -7.44 -37.89
C HIS A 157 1.07 -8.05 -36.49
N LEU A 158 1.88 -9.09 -36.29
CA LEU A 158 2.01 -9.82 -35.03
C LEU A 158 2.87 -9.03 -34.04
N GLY A 159 2.23 -8.26 -33.16
CA GLY A 159 2.88 -7.74 -31.95
C GLY A 159 3.11 -8.83 -30.87
N PRO A 160 3.85 -8.52 -29.78
CA PRO A 160 4.29 -9.49 -28.77
C PRO A 160 3.19 -10.36 -28.16
N ALA A 161 1.98 -9.80 -28.01
CA ALA A 161 0.82 -10.53 -27.48
C ALA A 161 0.30 -11.67 -28.37
N ALA A 162 0.84 -11.81 -29.59
CA ALA A 162 0.53 -12.88 -30.52
C ALA A 162 1.63 -13.94 -30.62
N MET A 163 2.63 -13.91 -29.72
CA MET A 163 3.70 -14.91 -29.62
C MET A 163 3.47 -15.76 -28.36
N PRO A 164 2.85 -16.95 -28.47
CA PRO A 164 2.46 -17.78 -27.31
C PRO A 164 3.65 -18.16 -26.42
N GLU A 165 4.82 -18.42 -26.99
CA GLU A 165 6.02 -18.84 -26.27
C GLU A 165 6.49 -17.73 -25.32
N MET A 166 6.63 -16.52 -25.86
CA MET A 166 6.96 -15.32 -25.10
C MET A 166 5.91 -15.03 -24.01
N MET A 167 4.63 -15.16 -24.35
CA MET A 167 3.54 -14.92 -23.40
C MET A 167 3.50 -15.95 -22.27
N SER A 168 3.86 -17.21 -22.56
CA SER A 168 3.98 -18.30 -21.57
C SER A 168 5.08 -18.01 -20.56
N GLU A 169 6.23 -17.55 -21.05
CA GLU A 169 7.35 -17.19 -20.18
C GLU A 169 7.02 -15.99 -19.29
N ILE A 170 6.43 -14.94 -19.86
CA ILE A 170 6.00 -13.75 -19.12
C ILE A 170 4.93 -14.12 -18.07
N PHE A 171 4.00 -15.02 -18.39
CA PHE A 171 3.00 -15.50 -17.44
C PHE A 171 3.64 -16.12 -16.19
N GLU A 172 4.64 -16.98 -16.39
CA GLU A 172 5.36 -17.60 -15.28
C GLU A 172 6.23 -16.61 -14.51
N ILE A 173 6.86 -15.64 -15.18
CA ILE A 173 7.57 -14.54 -14.52
C ILE A 173 6.61 -13.76 -13.60
N TYR A 174 5.43 -13.37 -14.09
CA TYR A 174 4.44 -12.63 -13.29
C TYR A 174 4.00 -13.43 -12.07
N LYS A 175 3.69 -14.72 -12.22
CA LYS A 175 3.29 -15.59 -11.09
C LYS A 175 4.41 -15.74 -10.07
N LYS A 176 5.66 -15.94 -10.51
CA LYS A 176 6.82 -16.05 -9.62
C LYS A 176 7.06 -14.74 -8.87
N ARG A 177 7.11 -13.61 -9.58
CA ARG A 177 7.37 -12.29 -8.99
C ARG A 177 6.21 -11.82 -8.12
N TYR A 178 4.98 -12.27 -8.37
CA TYR A 178 3.82 -11.96 -7.51
C TYR A 178 4.02 -12.49 -6.09
N ARG A 179 4.63 -13.67 -5.91
CA ARG A 179 4.94 -14.21 -4.58
C ARG A 179 5.90 -13.31 -3.80
N PHE A 180 6.91 -12.75 -4.49
CA PHE A 180 7.82 -11.77 -3.91
C PHE A 180 7.09 -10.48 -3.54
N LEU A 181 6.24 -9.96 -4.44
CA LEU A 181 5.41 -8.78 -4.19
C LEU A 181 4.56 -8.93 -2.92
N VAL A 182 3.84 -10.05 -2.78
CA VAL A 182 3.02 -10.35 -1.60
C VAL A 182 3.86 -10.39 -0.33
N LYS A 183 5.04 -11.02 -0.36
CA LYS A 183 5.95 -11.08 0.79
C LYS A 183 6.43 -9.68 1.23
N VAL A 184 6.83 -8.85 0.27
CA VAL A 184 7.25 -7.46 0.55
C VAL A 184 6.08 -6.68 1.16
N LYS A 185 4.91 -6.73 0.54
CA LYS A 185 3.68 -6.09 1.03
C LYS A 185 3.30 -6.54 2.43
N ALA A 186 3.28 -7.85 2.70
CA ALA A 186 2.94 -8.38 4.02
C ALA A 186 3.93 -7.91 5.10
N SER A 187 5.22 -7.84 4.79
CA SER A 187 6.26 -7.44 5.76
C SER A 187 6.36 -5.93 5.98
N GLN A 188 6.07 -5.10 4.97
CA GLN A 188 6.31 -3.65 5.03
C GLN A 188 5.02 -2.82 5.11
N CYS A 189 3.89 -3.38 4.67
CA CYS A 189 2.57 -2.74 4.73
C CYS A 189 1.70 -3.40 5.81
N ILE A 190 2.21 -3.47 7.05
CA ILE A 190 1.64 -4.25 8.18
C ILE A 190 0.13 -4.05 8.38
N HIS A 191 -0.38 -2.86 8.08
CA HIS A 191 -1.78 -2.51 8.25
C HIS A 191 -2.74 -3.15 7.24
N VAL A 192 -2.26 -3.45 6.04
CA VAL A 192 -3.06 -4.08 4.96
C VAL A 192 -2.60 -5.51 4.67
N GLY A 193 -1.33 -5.82 4.92
CA GLY A 193 -0.76 -7.14 4.74
C GLY A 193 -0.73 -7.57 3.27
N ASP A 194 -1.04 -8.83 3.04
CA ASP A 194 -1.12 -9.46 1.72
C ASP A 194 -2.27 -8.92 0.85
N ARG A 195 -3.32 -8.34 1.45
CA ARG A 195 -4.47 -7.73 0.75
C ARG A 195 -4.11 -6.53 -0.14
N SER A 196 -2.91 -5.97 0.03
CA SER A 196 -2.38 -4.90 -0.82
C SER A 196 -1.79 -5.39 -2.15
N ALA A 197 -1.97 -6.68 -2.48
CA ALA A 197 -1.65 -7.24 -3.78
C ALA A 197 -2.70 -8.27 -4.20
N MET A 198 -3.08 -8.25 -5.47
CA MET A 198 -4.01 -9.20 -6.07
C MET A 198 -3.43 -9.77 -7.35
N LEU A 199 -3.64 -11.06 -7.58
CA LEU A 199 -3.41 -11.73 -8.85
C LEU A 199 -4.75 -12.24 -9.37
N ILE A 200 -5.22 -11.72 -10.50
CA ILE A 200 -6.50 -12.10 -11.10
C ILE A 200 -6.21 -12.72 -12.46
N ASP A 201 -6.58 -14.01 -12.60
CA ASP A 201 -6.64 -14.67 -13.89
C ASP A 201 -7.91 -14.22 -14.63
N THR A 202 -7.70 -13.55 -15.75
CA THR A 202 -8.76 -12.98 -16.57
C THR A 202 -9.16 -13.88 -17.73
N SER A 203 -8.60 -15.09 -17.85
CA SER A 203 -8.82 -15.97 -19.01
C SER A 203 -10.29 -16.29 -19.21
N GLN A 204 -11.01 -16.57 -18.11
CA GLN A 204 -12.43 -16.93 -18.11
C GLN A 204 -13.32 -15.91 -17.37
N LYS A 205 -12.76 -14.79 -16.91
CA LYS A 205 -13.52 -13.75 -16.19
C LYS A 205 -13.93 -12.61 -17.12
N LYS A 206 -15.20 -12.22 -17.06
CA LYS A 206 -15.70 -11.02 -17.75
C LYS A 206 -15.07 -9.76 -17.15
N PRO A 207 -14.76 -8.72 -17.94
CA PRO A 207 -14.15 -7.48 -17.44
C PRO A 207 -14.90 -6.83 -16.28
N MET A 208 -16.24 -6.86 -16.30
CA MET A 208 -17.06 -6.30 -15.21
C MET A 208 -16.86 -7.03 -13.88
N ALA A 209 -16.77 -8.36 -13.90
CA ALA A 209 -16.53 -9.15 -12.70
C ALA A 209 -15.13 -8.86 -12.12
N VAL A 210 -14.12 -8.73 -12.99
CA VAL A 210 -12.77 -8.31 -12.57
C VAL A 210 -12.79 -6.92 -11.95
N ALA A 211 -13.54 -5.97 -12.52
CA ALA A 211 -13.65 -4.63 -11.97
C ALA A 211 -14.31 -4.62 -10.58
N VAL A 212 -15.36 -5.43 -10.37
CA VAL A 212 -16.00 -5.60 -9.05
C VAL A 212 -15.00 -6.13 -8.03
N ASP A 213 -14.28 -7.23 -8.34
CA ASP A 213 -13.25 -7.80 -7.45
C ASP A 213 -12.21 -6.74 -7.02
N VAL A 214 -11.81 -5.87 -7.96
CA VAL A 214 -10.85 -4.80 -7.70
C VAL A 214 -11.45 -3.70 -6.83
N ILE A 215 -12.68 -3.26 -7.11
CA ILE A 215 -13.37 -2.20 -6.34
C ILE A 215 -13.57 -2.64 -4.89
N GLU A 216 -14.05 -3.87 -4.67
CA GLU A 216 -14.22 -4.43 -3.32
C GLU A 216 -12.89 -4.47 -2.56
N THR A 217 -11.81 -4.83 -3.23
CA THR A 217 -10.48 -4.85 -2.61
C THR A 217 -9.95 -3.45 -2.31
N VAL A 218 -10.26 -2.45 -3.14
CA VAL A 218 -9.94 -1.05 -2.83
C VAL A 218 -10.60 -0.64 -1.51
N PHE A 219 -11.89 -0.96 -1.31
CA PHE A 219 -12.57 -0.67 -0.05
C PHE A 219 -11.96 -1.42 1.15
N ASP A 220 -11.68 -2.72 1.03
CA ASP A 220 -11.00 -3.48 2.11
C ASP A 220 -9.65 -2.84 2.49
N VAL A 221 -8.84 -2.46 1.49
CA VAL A 221 -7.56 -1.78 1.72
C VAL A 221 -7.74 -0.43 2.43
N LEU A 222 -8.70 0.38 1.99
CA LEU A 222 -8.99 1.68 2.60
C LEU A 222 -9.50 1.53 4.04
N GLN A 223 -10.44 0.61 4.28
CA GLN A 223 -11.00 0.35 5.60
C GLN A 223 -9.91 -0.09 6.58
N ARG A 224 -9.02 -1.00 6.17
CA ARG A 224 -7.86 -1.42 6.96
C ARG A 224 -6.90 -0.28 7.25
N LYS A 225 -6.62 0.57 6.27
CA LYS A 225 -5.80 1.79 6.47
C LYS A 225 -6.46 2.74 7.47
N ILE A 226 -7.76 2.97 7.37
CA ILE A 226 -8.53 3.80 8.29
C ILE A 226 -8.49 3.20 9.70
N GLN A 227 -8.76 1.90 9.84
CA GLN A 227 -8.71 1.20 11.12
C GLN A 227 -7.30 1.27 11.72
N ALA A 228 -6.27 1.04 10.92
CA ALA A 228 -4.88 1.15 11.34
C ALA A 228 -4.50 2.57 11.75
N ARG A 229 -4.99 3.61 11.06
CA ARG A 229 -4.80 5.01 11.47
C ARG A 229 -5.55 5.32 12.76
N ARG A 230 -6.77 4.81 12.93
CA ARG A 230 -7.57 4.95 14.16
C ARG A 230 -6.89 4.26 15.34
N SER A 231 -6.27 3.09 15.11
CA SER A 231 -5.53 2.35 16.13
C SER A 231 -4.10 2.86 16.34
N ARG A 232 -3.51 3.53 15.34
CA ARG A 232 -2.18 4.15 15.45
C ARG A 232 -2.19 5.22 16.55
N GLY A 233 -1.27 5.08 17.49
CA GLY A 233 -1.20 5.94 18.66
C GLY A 233 -2.25 5.65 19.72
N LYS A 234 -3.06 4.57 19.60
CA LYS A 234 -3.84 4.13 20.75
C LYS A 234 -2.89 3.65 21.84
N LEU A 235 -2.99 4.27 23.00
CA LEU A 235 -2.29 3.82 24.19
C LEU A 235 -3.07 2.66 24.79
N THR A 236 -2.36 1.63 25.24
CA THR A 236 -2.92 0.61 26.12
C THR A 236 -2.50 0.89 27.56
N VAL A 237 -3.27 0.39 28.52
CA VAL A 237 -2.92 0.46 29.94
C VAL A 237 -1.52 -0.10 30.18
N ASP A 238 -1.19 -1.23 29.55
CA ASP A 238 0.13 -1.86 29.68
C ASP A 238 1.25 -1.06 29.01
N MET A 239 0.98 -0.36 27.90
CA MET A 239 1.95 0.58 27.33
C MET A 239 2.27 1.69 28.33
N VAL A 240 1.24 2.33 28.90
CA VAL A 240 1.42 3.41 29.87
C VAL A 240 2.11 2.91 31.15
N LEU A 241 1.67 1.78 31.70
CA LEU A 241 2.24 1.19 32.93
C LEU A 241 3.71 0.79 32.78
N ARG A 242 4.16 0.37 31.59
CA ARG A 242 5.58 0.07 31.33
C ARG A 242 6.48 1.29 31.53
N HIS A 243 5.98 2.50 31.27
CA HIS A 243 6.73 3.73 31.59
C HIS A 243 6.92 3.94 33.10
N PHE A 244 6.06 3.32 33.92
CA PHE A 244 6.10 3.43 35.38
C PHE A 244 6.69 2.20 36.08
N GLU A 245 7.22 1.22 35.34
CA GLU A 245 7.66 -0.05 35.90
C GLU A 245 8.85 0.09 36.86
N SER A 246 9.72 1.09 36.65
CA SER A 246 10.79 1.43 37.59
C SER A 246 10.26 1.91 38.95
N TYR A 247 9.13 2.63 38.98
CA TYR A 247 8.51 3.15 40.20
C TYR A 247 7.77 2.06 40.97
N ARG A 248 7.31 1.00 40.28
CA ARG A 248 6.60 -0.13 40.88
C ARG A 248 7.37 -0.76 42.06
N LYS A 249 8.71 -0.79 42.00
CA LYS A 249 9.55 -1.37 43.07
C LYS A 249 9.52 -0.56 44.37
N GLY A 250 9.28 0.76 44.31
CA GLY A 250 9.24 1.64 45.49
C GLY A 250 7.84 2.11 45.88
N MET A 251 6.80 1.66 45.17
CA MET A 251 5.41 2.04 45.40
C MET A 251 4.67 0.95 46.19
N ARG A 252 3.87 1.33 47.18
CA ARG A 252 3.01 0.37 47.91
C ARG A 252 1.99 -0.26 46.95
N HIS A 253 1.58 -1.50 47.19
CA HIS A 253 0.61 -2.19 46.34
C HIS A 253 -0.71 -1.41 46.15
N GLN A 254 -1.22 -0.79 47.23
CA GLN A 254 -2.42 0.05 47.20
C GLN A 254 -2.25 1.29 46.30
N GLU A 255 -1.10 1.97 46.39
CA GLU A 255 -0.77 3.12 45.53
C GLU A 255 -0.67 2.71 44.06
N PHE A 256 0.00 1.60 43.76
CA PHE A 256 0.10 1.11 42.38
C PHE A 256 -1.27 0.73 41.80
N ASN A 257 -2.15 0.13 42.60
CA ASN A 257 -3.53 -0.16 42.18
C ASN A 257 -4.34 1.12 41.94
N LYS A 258 -4.13 2.17 42.75
CA LYS A 258 -4.75 3.49 42.53
C LYS A 258 -4.29 4.08 41.19
N LEU A 259 -2.98 4.09 40.92
CA LEU A 259 -2.42 4.55 39.65
C LEU A 259 -2.95 3.74 38.46
N ARG A 260 -2.94 2.40 38.55
CA ARG A 260 -3.48 1.51 37.51
C ARG A 260 -4.96 1.78 37.24
N THR A 261 -5.75 2.03 38.29
CA THR A 261 -7.18 2.33 38.15
C THR A 261 -7.39 3.64 37.41
N TYR A 262 -6.65 4.70 37.77
CA TYR A 262 -6.69 5.97 37.06
C TYR A 262 -6.27 5.84 35.59
N ILE A 263 -5.14 5.16 35.32
CA ILE A 263 -4.67 4.93 33.94
C ILE A 263 -5.73 4.20 33.11
N SER A 264 -6.36 3.18 33.69
CA SER A 264 -7.34 2.35 32.98
C SER A 264 -8.70 3.01 32.78
N ARG A 265 -9.18 3.78 33.78
CA ARG A 265 -10.55 4.34 33.76
C ARG A 265 -10.62 5.75 33.21
N GLU A 266 -9.54 6.51 33.31
CA GLU A 266 -9.54 7.93 32.95
C GLU A 266 -8.52 8.24 31.87
N PHE A 267 -7.22 8.07 32.15
CA PHE A 267 -6.16 8.56 31.25
C PHE A 267 -6.19 7.91 29.87
N VAL A 268 -6.15 6.57 29.78
CA VAL A 268 -6.10 5.87 28.48
C VAL A 268 -7.35 6.13 27.62
N PRO A 269 -8.58 6.07 28.16
CA PRO A 269 -9.78 6.49 27.42
C PRO A 269 -9.67 7.93 26.89
N GLN A 270 -9.32 8.89 27.75
CA GLN A 270 -9.23 10.30 27.37
C GLN A 270 -8.17 10.54 26.29
N VAL A 271 -6.96 9.95 26.41
CA VAL A 271 -5.94 10.05 25.35
C VAL A 271 -6.45 9.41 24.06
N ASN A 272 -7.12 8.26 24.14
CA ASN A 272 -7.60 7.57 22.94
C ASN A 272 -8.74 8.30 22.22
N ASP A 273 -9.43 9.21 22.91
CA ASP A 273 -10.42 10.12 22.33
C ASP A 273 -9.79 11.37 21.67
N LEU A 274 -8.48 11.62 21.86
CA LEU A 274 -7.78 12.73 21.21
C LEU A 274 -7.50 12.48 19.71
N PRO A 275 -7.38 13.55 18.90
CA PRO A 275 -6.87 13.46 17.53
C PRO A 275 -5.51 12.76 17.45
N ILE A 276 -5.24 12.03 16.34
CA ILE A 276 -3.99 11.25 16.16
C ILE A 276 -2.71 12.07 16.45
N PRO A 277 -2.54 13.31 15.96
CA PRO A 277 -1.32 14.08 16.24
C PRO A 277 -1.08 14.27 17.74
N ARG A 278 -2.14 14.53 18.51
CA ARG A 278 -2.08 14.70 19.97
C ARG A 278 -1.80 13.39 20.69
N ARG A 279 -2.36 12.26 20.22
CA ARG A 279 -2.01 10.93 20.75
C ARG A 279 -0.53 10.60 20.59
N VAL A 280 0.04 10.92 19.42
CA VAL A 280 1.47 10.75 19.15
C VAL A 280 2.31 11.65 20.06
N GLU A 281 1.90 12.90 20.27
CA GLU A 281 2.56 13.82 21.20
C GLU A 281 2.55 13.30 22.64
N VAL A 282 1.39 12.86 23.15
CA VAL A 282 1.26 12.27 24.49
C VAL A 282 2.15 11.04 24.63
N ALA A 283 2.15 10.14 23.64
CA ALA A 283 3.02 8.97 23.64
C ALA A 283 4.52 9.33 23.64
N ALA A 284 4.90 10.39 22.92
CA ALA A 284 6.26 10.93 22.92
C ALA A 284 6.62 11.53 24.28
N ARG A 285 5.71 12.29 24.93
CA ARG A 285 5.91 12.85 26.27
C ARG A 285 6.09 11.76 27.32
N LEU A 286 5.27 10.69 27.29
CA LEU A 286 5.42 9.51 28.15
C LEU A 286 6.76 8.80 27.95
N SER A 287 7.29 8.80 26.72
CA SER A 287 8.57 8.16 26.36
C SER A 287 9.78 9.03 26.69
N SER A 288 9.63 10.35 26.63
CA SER A 288 10.65 11.28 27.09
C SER A 288 10.78 11.09 28.61
N ARG A 289 11.97 10.70 29.09
CA ARG A 289 12.27 10.45 30.52
C ARG A 289 12.10 11.69 31.43
N THR A 290 11.44 12.72 30.93
CA THR A 290 11.20 14.02 31.53
C THR A 290 10.08 14.02 32.56
N LEU A 291 9.48 12.86 32.85
CA LEU A 291 8.73 12.64 34.10
C LEU A 291 9.69 12.58 35.30
N TYR A 292 10.50 13.63 35.46
CA TYR A 292 11.17 13.95 36.70
C TYR A 292 10.07 14.31 37.69
N LEU A 293 9.48 13.29 38.32
CA LEU A 293 9.01 13.46 39.69
C LEU A 293 10.24 13.93 40.45
N THR A 294 10.29 15.24 40.71
CA THR A 294 11.41 15.96 41.29
C THR A 294 11.96 15.15 42.44
N GLN A 295 13.18 14.66 42.24
CA GLN A 295 13.90 13.83 43.17
C GLN A 295 14.12 14.63 44.46
N GLY A 296 13.26 14.43 45.45
CA GLY A 296 13.70 14.42 46.84
C GLY A 296 14.55 13.18 47.03
N THR A 297 15.86 13.33 46.97
CA THR A 297 16.91 12.29 47.08
C THR A 297 17.01 11.70 48.49
N SER A 298 15.94 11.09 48.99
CA SER A 298 15.98 10.25 50.19
C SER A 298 15.80 8.80 49.77
N LEU A 299 16.80 7.97 50.09
CA LEU A 299 16.86 6.52 49.86
C LEU A 299 15.70 5.71 50.51
N PHE A 300 14.77 6.39 51.18
CA PHE A 300 13.59 5.81 51.82
C PHE A 300 12.25 6.34 51.30
N ASN A 301 12.24 7.13 50.23
CA ASN A 301 11.01 7.74 49.73
C ASN A 301 10.11 6.69 49.06
N ARG A 302 9.03 6.35 49.77
CA ARG A 302 7.89 5.60 49.22
C ARG A 302 7.28 6.45 48.11
N PHE A 303 7.14 5.89 46.91
CA PHE A 303 6.42 6.56 45.84
C PHE A 303 4.92 6.50 46.11
N GLU A 304 4.27 7.66 46.04
CA GLU A 304 2.81 7.80 46.09
C GLU A 304 2.25 7.92 44.66
N ALA A 305 1.01 7.50 44.46
CA ALA A 305 0.37 7.54 43.14
C ALA A 305 0.00 8.97 42.72
N GLU A 306 -0.35 9.83 43.68
CA GLU A 306 -0.95 11.14 43.40
C GLU A 306 -0.06 12.05 42.53
N PRO A 307 1.26 12.18 42.78
CA PRO A 307 2.13 12.99 41.92
C PRO A 307 2.19 12.49 40.47
N VAL A 308 2.16 11.16 40.26
CA VAL A 308 2.12 10.57 38.91
C VAL A 308 0.78 10.90 38.23
N ILE A 309 -0.32 10.76 38.97
CA ILE A 309 -1.67 11.05 38.46
C ILE A 309 -1.79 12.53 38.08
N SER A 310 -1.32 13.46 38.92
CA SER A 310 -1.32 14.89 38.63
C SER A 310 -0.57 15.22 37.35
N GLU A 311 0.56 14.55 37.12
CA GLU A 311 1.36 14.78 35.93
C GLU A 311 0.70 14.21 34.66
N LEU A 312 0.06 13.04 34.77
CA LEU A 312 -0.76 12.50 33.69
C LEU A 312 -1.94 13.42 33.34
N LYS A 313 -2.56 14.08 34.33
CA LYS A 313 -3.59 15.10 34.10
C LYS A 313 -3.02 16.31 33.34
N ARG A 314 -1.85 16.81 33.75
CA ARG A 314 -1.18 17.92 33.06
C ARG A 314 -0.89 17.61 31.59
N ILE A 315 -0.43 16.39 31.28
CA ILE A 315 -0.20 15.94 29.90
C ILE A 315 -1.48 15.97 29.04
N LEU A 316 -2.66 15.80 29.65
CA LEU A 316 -3.94 15.88 28.96
C LEU A 316 -4.44 17.32 28.77
N GLU A 317 -4.08 18.23 29.68
CA GLU A 317 -4.48 19.64 29.64
C GLU A 317 -3.62 20.47 28.67
N ASP A 318 -2.32 20.16 28.58
CA ASP A 318 -1.35 20.76 27.63
C ASP A 318 -1.52 20.26 26.20
#